data_AF-A0A1A8HFY9-F1
#
_entry.id   AF-A0A1A8HFY9-F1
#
_cell.length_a   1.000
_cell.length_b   1.000
_cell.length_c   1.000
_cell.angle_alpha   90.00
_cell.angle_beta   90.00
_cell.angle_gamma   90.00
#
_symmetry.space_group_name_H-M   'P 1'
#
loop_
_entity.id
_entity.type
_entity.pdbx_description
1 polymer ?
#
loop_
_entity_poly.entity_id
_entity_poly.type
_entity_poly.pdbx_seq_one_letter_code
_entity_poly.pdbx_strand_id
1 'polypeptide(L)'
;YRNFQMLLSSLQRIDTYASVLQDRTVPCIPRIQGMIEEAWREGLDPQGASHFNQRLKGTRAWIGATEIYVLLTSLGVRGHIIDFHQSTGADGTHPKLFDWVKQYFCQSSQSGRLLPRLIQTNLPPLYLQHQGHSRSIVGLEQRKNGEMCLLLLDPGSSAEGIRKLLSRDFISTAMRLIRRFPRNLKHHQYQLVAAEGVPSAEEKQAQIFNSKILRAERIP
;
A
#
# COMPACT_ATOMS: atom_id res chain seq x y z
N TYR A 1 -4.61 7.01 6.49
CA TYR A 1 -3.46 7.85 6.92
C TYR A 1 -2.28 7.10 7.54
N ARG A 2 -2.45 6.28 8.60
CA ARG A 2 -1.30 5.61 9.25
C ARG A 2 -0.55 4.64 8.34
N ASN A 3 -1.26 3.92 7.47
CA ASN A 3 -0.61 3.09 6.44
C ASN A 3 0.18 3.91 5.40
N PHE A 4 -0.26 5.15 5.10
CA PHE A 4 0.54 6.08 4.30
C PHE A 4 1.82 6.48 5.02
N GLN A 5 1.77 6.75 6.32
CA GLN A 5 2.97 7.03 7.11
C GLN A 5 3.97 5.86 7.08
N MET A 6 3.48 4.62 7.18
CA MET A 6 4.32 3.42 7.06
C MET A 6 4.95 3.33 5.67
N LEU A 7 4.17 3.50 4.60
CA LEU A 7 4.66 3.53 3.22
C LEU A 7 5.72 4.62 3.01
N LEU A 8 5.40 5.87 3.37
CA LEU A 8 6.30 7.01 3.21
C LEU A 8 7.62 6.80 3.97
N SER A 9 7.59 6.23 5.18
CA SER A 9 8.80 5.93 5.95
C SER A 9 9.73 4.92 5.26
N SER A 10 9.18 4.06 4.40
CA SER A 10 9.96 3.16 3.56
C SER A 10 10.51 3.90 2.34
N LEU A 11 9.69 4.69 1.65
CA LEU A 11 10.09 5.46 0.48
C LEU A 11 11.25 6.42 0.79
N GLN A 12 11.21 7.09 1.95
CA GLN A 12 12.28 7.98 2.43
C GLN A 12 13.64 7.28 2.63
N ARG A 13 13.67 5.95 2.71
CA ARG A 13 14.89 5.14 2.88
C ARG A 13 15.33 4.42 1.61
N ILE A 14 14.57 4.51 0.53
CA ILE A 14 14.90 3.88 -0.75
C ILE A 14 15.43 4.98 -1.67
N ASP A 15 16.70 4.86 -2.10
CA ASP A 15 17.45 5.91 -2.80
C ASP A 15 16.70 6.49 -4.00
N THR A 16 16.01 5.64 -4.78
CA THR A 16 15.22 6.06 -5.94
C THR A 16 14.14 7.10 -5.60
N TYR A 17 13.50 6.99 -4.44
CA TYR A 17 12.40 7.89 -4.03
C TYR A 17 12.89 9.00 -3.09
N ALA A 18 13.94 8.73 -2.30
CA ALA A 18 14.47 9.70 -1.34
C ALA A 18 14.94 11.02 -1.97
N SER A 19 15.28 11.01 -3.27
CA SER A 19 15.67 12.20 -4.03
C SER A 19 14.54 13.19 -4.29
N VAL A 20 13.29 12.70 -4.45
CA VAL A 20 12.11 13.55 -4.67
C VAL A 20 11.36 13.88 -3.38
N LEU A 21 11.59 13.12 -2.32
CA LEU A 21 11.03 13.35 -1.00
C LEU A 21 11.92 14.30 -0.20
N GLN A 22 11.73 15.61 -0.42
CA GLN A 22 12.56 16.69 0.17
C GLN A 22 12.57 16.68 1.70
N ASP A 23 11.45 16.30 2.34
CA ASP A 23 11.34 16.18 3.79
C ASP A 23 11.50 14.71 4.21
N ARG A 24 12.50 14.43 5.05
CA ARG A 24 12.77 13.10 5.62
C ARG A 24 11.97 12.80 6.88
N THR A 25 11.04 13.68 7.26
CA THR A 25 10.14 13.46 8.38
C THR A 25 8.81 12.88 7.92
N VAL A 26 8.19 12.06 8.77
CA VAL A 26 6.86 11.51 8.49
C VAL A 26 5.82 12.50 9.00
N PRO A 27 4.94 13.06 8.14
CA PRO A 27 4.01 14.11 8.52
C PRO A 27 2.93 13.60 9.48
N CYS A 28 2.45 14.45 10.37
CA CYS A 28 1.31 14.16 11.24
C CYS A 28 -0.02 14.05 10.45
N ILE A 29 -1.07 13.49 11.05
CA ILE A 29 -2.37 13.29 10.38
C ILE A 29 -2.95 14.59 9.80
N PRO A 30 -3.01 15.72 10.53
CA PRO A 30 -3.50 16.98 9.97
C PRO A 30 -2.66 17.50 8.79
N ARG A 31 -1.34 17.23 8.78
CA ARG A 31 -0.49 17.59 7.64
C ARG A 31 -0.82 16.73 6.42
N ILE A 32 -1.01 15.42 6.59
CA ILE A 32 -1.40 14.52 5.50
C ILE A 32 -2.76 14.94 4.92
N GLN A 33 -3.73 15.30 5.77
CA GLN A 33 -5.01 15.85 5.32
C GLN A 33 -4.81 17.10 4.44
N GLY A 34 -3.91 18.00 4.85
CA GLY A 34 -3.54 19.17 4.05
C GLY A 34 -2.84 18.87 2.75
N MET A 35 -1.97 17.87 2.72
CA MET A 35 -1.28 17.45 1.49
C MET A 35 -2.29 16.90 0.46
N ILE A 36 -3.33 16.20 0.91
CA ILE A 36 -4.43 15.75 0.03
C ILE A 36 -5.20 16.96 -0.51
N GLU A 37 -5.58 17.91 0.35
CA GLU A 37 -6.27 19.14 -0.07
C GLU A 37 -5.43 20.02 -1.02
N GLU A 38 -4.11 20.09 -0.79
CA GLU A 38 -3.13 20.73 -1.69
C GLU A 38 -3.14 20.06 -3.06
N ALA A 39 -3.04 18.72 -3.10
CA ALA A 39 -3.07 17.95 -4.33
C ALA A 39 -4.41 18.10 -5.10
N TRP A 40 -5.54 18.14 -4.41
CA TRP A 40 -6.84 18.42 -5.03
C TRP A 40 -6.90 19.80 -5.68
N ARG A 41 -6.31 20.83 -5.04
CA ARG A 41 -6.22 22.18 -5.64
C ARG A 41 -5.32 22.23 -6.87
N GLU A 42 -4.34 21.33 -6.96
CA GLU A 42 -3.50 21.13 -8.16
C GLU A 42 -4.24 20.36 -9.28
N GLY A 43 -5.47 19.90 -9.03
CA GLY A 43 -6.33 19.25 -10.02
C GLY A 43 -6.33 17.73 -9.99
N LEU A 44 -5.71 17.11 -8.97
CA LEU A 44 -5.78 15.66 -8.75
C LEU A 44 -7.17 15.26 -8.27
N ASP A 45 -7.73 14.19 -8.84
CA ASP A 45 -8.98 13.52 -8.43
C ASP A 45 -10.09 14.47 -7.94
N PRO A 46 -10.65 15.33 -8.81
CA PRO A 46 -11.74 16.24 -8.47
C PRO A 46 -13.01 15.51 -8.00
N GLN A 47 -13.21 14.24 -8.41
CA GLN A 47 -14.35 13.43 -7.96
C GLN A 47 -14.17 13.01 -6.50
N GLY A 48 -12.99 12.51 -6.13
CA GLY A 48 -12.61 12.24 -4.74
C GLY A 48 -12.67 13.51 -3.89
N ALA A 49 -12.15 14.64 -4.40
CA ALA A 49 -12.25 15.92 -3.71
C ALA A 49 -13.72 16.31 -3.43
N SER A 50 -14.59 16.21 -4.44
CA SER A 50 -16.02 16.48 -4.30
C SER A 50 -16.70 15.57 -3.27
N HIS A 51 -16.37 14.27 -3.27
CA HIS A 51 -16.88 13.30 -2.29
C HIS A 51 -16.61 13.73 -0.83
N PHE A 52 -15.46 14.35 -0.57
CA PHE A 52 -15.09 14.87 0.75
C PHE A 52 -15.45 16.36 0.96
N ASN A 53 -16.30 16.96 0.12
CA ASN A 53 -16.60 18.40 0.16
C ASN A 53 -15.34 19.28 0.13
N GLN A 54 -14.30 18.81 -0.58
CA GLN A 54 -13.00 19.45 -0.74
C GLN A 54 -12.26 19.70 0.60
N ARG A 55 -12.60 18.95 1.66
CA ARG A 55 -12.05 19.17 3.00
C ARG A 55 -11.83 17.89 3.79
N LEU A 56 -10.61 17.71 4.25
CA LEU A 56 -10.20 16.68 5.21
C LEU A 56 -9.67 17.27 6.52
N LYS A 57 -9.03 18.43 6.50
CA LYS A 57 -8.48 19.06 7.70
C LYS A 57 -9.57 19.35 8.72
N GLY A 58 -9.31 18.90 9.96
CA GLY A 58 -10.23 19.04 11.07
C GLY A 58 -11.37 18.03 11.05
N THR A 59 -11.38 17.08 10.12
CA THR A 59 -12.35 15.98 10.08
C THR A 59 -11.73 14.67 10.56
N ARG A 60 -12.59 13.67 10.78
CA ARG A 60 -12.21 12.27 11.05
C ARG A 60 -12.51 11.37 9.85
N ALA A 61 -12.56 11.95 8.65
CA ALA A 61 -12.93 11.25 7.43
C ALA A 61 -12.03 10.03 7.19
N TRP A 62 -12.65 8.94 6.75
CA TRP A 62 -11.93 7.76 6.29
C TRP A 62 -11.52 7.98 4.84
N ILE A 63 -10.25 7.74 4.56
CA ILE A 63 -9.69 7.83 3.21
C ILE A 63 -9.42 6.44 2.65
N GLY A 64 -9.41 6.33 1.32
CA GLY A 64 -9.23 5.09 0.59
C GLY A 64 -7.94 5.04 -0.23
N ALA A 65 -7.89 4.09 -1.16
CA ALA A 65 -6.77 3.93 -2.10
C ALA A 65 -6.58 5.17 -3.00
N THR A 66 -7.67 5.86 -3.35
CA THR A 66 -7.67 7.05 -4.20
C THR A 66 -6.88 8.21 -3.58
N GLU A 67 -7.08 8.51 -2.30
CA GLU A 67 -6.31 9.57 -1.63
C GLU A 67 -4.84 9.18 -1.45
N ILE A 68 -4.53 7.88 -1.33
CA ILE A 68 -3.14 7.41 -1.29
C ILE A 68 -2.47 7.60 -2.64
N TYR A 69 -3.16 7.29 -3.74
CA TYR A 69 -2.69 7.59 -5.09
C TYR A 69 -2.44 9.09 -5.27
N VAL A 70 -3.39 9.94 -4.87
CA VAL A 70 -3.26 11.40 -4.93
C VAL A 70 -2.02 11.89 -4.17
N LEU A 71 -1.77 11.36 -2.97
CA LEU A 71 -0.58 11.69 -2.18
C LEU A 71 0.73 11.25 -2.85
N LEU A 72 0.78 10.04 -3.41
CA LEU A 72 1.97 9.56 -4.09
C LEU A 72 2.26 10.44 -5.32
N THR A 73 1.25 10.69 -6.16
CA THR A 73 1.42 11.50 -7.36
C THR A 73 1.84 12.94 -7.03
N SER A 74 1.24 13.58 -6.03
CA SER A 74 1.63 14.95 -5.64
C SER A 74 3.09 15.01 -5.16
N LEU A 75 3.55 13.98 -4.45
CA LEU A 75 4.94 13.81 -4.00
C LEU A 75 5.93 13.40 -5.10
N GLY A 76 5.47 13.25 -6.35
CA GLY A 76 6.35 12.81 -7.45
C GLY A 76 6.72 11.34 -7.37
N VAL A 77 5.81 10.51 -6.85
CA VAL A 77 5.93 9.06 -6.83
C VAL A 77 4.82 8.47 -7.69
N ARG A 78 5.16 7.55 -8.60
CA ARG A 78 4.17 6.88 -9.45
C ARG A 78 3.35 5.93 -8.59
N GLY A 79 2.09 6.30 -8.32
CA GLY A 79 1.11 5.44 -7.67
C GLY A 79 0.40 4.55 -8.68
N HIS A 80 0.11 3.31 -8.30
CA HIS A 80 -0.68 2.38 -9.11
C HIS A 80 -1.74 1.70 -8.23
N ILE A 81 -3.01 1.82 -8.61
CA ILE A 81 -4.14 1.19 -7.89
C ILE A 81 -4.57 -0.07 -8.64
N ILE A 82 -4.63 -1.18 -7.91
CA ILE A 82 -5.12 -2.47 -8.40
C ILE A 82 -6.35 -2.86 -7.59
N ASP A 83 -7.47 -3.04 -8.26
CA ASP A 83 -8.78 -3.28 -7.69
C ASP A 83 -9.23 -4.74 -7.86
N PHE A 84 -9.07 -5.50 -6.79
CA PHE A 84 -9.62 -6.85 -6.63
C PHE A 84 -11.09 -6.75 -6.23
N HIS A 85 -11.94 -6.41 -7.21
CA HIS A 85 -13.34 -6.03 -6.98
C HIS A 85 -14.26 -7.18 -6.58
N GLN A 86 -13.80 -8.43 -6.72
CA GLN A 86 -14.52 -9.61 -6.26
C GLN A 86 -13.54 -10.74 -5.91
N SER A 87 -13.98 -11.70 -5.09
CA SER A 87 -13.22 -12.91 -4.79
C SER A 87 -12.92 -13.74 -6.04
N THR A 88 -11.75 -14.35 -6.09
CA THR A 88 -11.25 -15.11 -7.26
C THR A 88 -10.99 -16.58 -6.99
N GLY A 89 -11.27 -17.05 -5.77
CA GLY A 89 -11.10 -18.44 -5.35
C GLY A 89 -12.27 -18.95 -4.52
N ALA A 90 -12.19 -20.23 -4.15
CA ALA A 90 -13.21 -20.89 -3.34
C ALA A 90 -13.43 -20.18 -2.00
N ASP A 91 -14.64 -20.30 -1.45
CA ASP A 91 -15.03 -19.76 -0.14
C ASP A 91 -14.77 -18.27 0.06
N GLY A 92 -14.87 -17.47 -1.02
CA GLY A 92 -14.65 -16.02 -0.99
C GLY A 92 -13.18 -15.61 -0.84
N THR A 93 -12.24 -16.50 -1.16
CA THR A 93 -10.80 -16.19 -1.10
C THR A 93 -10.31 -15.40 -2.32
N HIS A 94 -9.14 -14.79 -2.21
CA HIS A 94 -8.54 -13.92 -3.22
C HIS A 94 -7.17 -14.43 -3.71
N PRO A 95 -7.08 -15.59 -4.38
CA PRO A 95 -5.80 -16.11 -4.90
C PRO A 95 -5.08 -15.11 -5.83
N LYS A 96 -5.80 -14.42 -6.73
CA LYS A 96 -5.18 -13.43 -7.64
C LYS A 96 -4.51 -12.27 -6.89
N LEU A 97 -5.03 -11.87 -5.73
CA LEU A 97 -4.38 -10.86 -4.86
C LEU A 97 -3.03 -11.37 -4.35
N PHE A 98 -2.98 -12.62 -3.88
CA PHE A 98 -1.74 -13.20 -3.38
C PHE A 98 -0.72 -13.41 -4.51
N ASP A 99 -1.18 -13.83 -5.69
CA ASP A 99 -0.32 -13.98 -6.87
C ASP A 99 0.25 -12.64 -7.32
N TRP A 100 -0.55 -11.57 -7.37
CA TRP A 100 -0.08 -10.23 -7.70
C TRP A 100 0.98 -9.74 -6.70
N VAL A 101 0.73 -9.92 -5.39
CA VAL A 101 1.70 -9.54 -4.35
C VAL A 101 2.99 -10.36 -4.45
N LYS A 102 2.89 -11.67 -4.75
CA LYS A 102 4.05 -12.52 -4.98
C LYS A 102 4.86 -12.01 -6.18
N GLN A 103 4.19 -11.71 -7.30
CA GLN A 103 4.85 -11.16 -8.48
C GLN A 103 5.57 -9.87 -8.13
N TYR A 104 4.92 -8.94 -7.42
CA TYR A 104 5.50 -7.68 -6.95
C TYR A 104 6.82 -7.90 -6.18
N PHE A 105 6.82 -8.72 -5.12
CA PHE A 105 8.03 -8.94 -4.32
C PHE A 105 9.07 -9.85 -4.96
N CYS A 106 8.75 -10.54 -6.06
CA CYS A 106 9.67 -11.43 -6.78
C CYS A 106 10.22 -10.86 -8.10
N GLN A 107 9.85 -9.63 -8.50
CA GLN A 107 10.22 -9.04 -9.80
C GLN A 107 11.73 -9.12 -10.11
N SER A 108 12.59 -8.85 -9.14
CA SER A 108 14.05 -8.82 -9.32
C SER A 108 14.72 -10.19 -9.38
N SER A 109 13.98 -11.29 -9.15
CA SER A 109 14.55 -12.63 -8.99
C SER A 109 14.24 -13.58 -10.15
N GLN A 110 13.76 -13.06 -11.28
CA GLN A 110 13.46 -13.83 -12.49
C GLN A 110 14.69 -14.34 -13.25
N SER A 111 15.92 -13.97 -12.85
CA SER A 111 17.14 -14.45 -13.48
C SER A 111 17.49 -15.90 -13.09
N GLY A 112 16.78 -16.88 -13.64
CA GLY A 112 17.21 -18.28 -13.92
C GLY A 112 17.84 -19.13 -12.80
N ARG A 113 18.04 -18.60 -11.59
CA ARG A 113 18.66 -19.25 -10.44
C ARG A 113 17.58 -19.62 -9.42
N LEU A 114 17.81 -20.72 -8.70
CA LEU A 114 16.96 -21.09 -7.56
C LEU A 114 16.84 -19.89 -6.60
N LEU A 115 15.60 -19.50 -6.31
CA LEU A 115 15.33 -18.41 -5.38
C LEU A 115 15.91 -18.75 -4.00
N PRO A 116 16.63 -17.84 -3.33
CA PRO A 116 17.09 -18.07 -1.97
C PRO A 116 15.88 -18.17 -1.03
N ARG A 117 16.08 -18.83 0.12
CA ARG A 117 15.02 -19.01 1.13
C ARG A 117 14.46 -17.68 1.66
N LEU A 118 15.27 -16.64 1.70
CA LEU A 118 14.91 -15.29 2.12
C LEU A 118 15.34 -14.32 1.02
N ILE A 119 14.39 -13.53 0.51
CA ILE A 119 14.64 -12.46 -0.46
C ILE A 119 14.35 -11.15 0.28
N GLN A 120 15.38 -10.35 0.50
CA GLN A 120 15.23 -8.98 0.95
C GLN A 120 15.20 -8.06 -0.27
N THR A 121 14.09 -7.38 -0.48
CA THR A 121 13.89 -6.47 -1.61
C THR A 121 14.07 -5.02 -1.19
N ASN A 122 14.43 -4.15 -2.13
CA ASN A 122 14.34 -2.68 -1.97
C ASN A 122 12.98 -2.13 -2.44
N LEU A 123 11.95 -2.98 -2.46
CA LEU A 123 10.60 -2.59 -2.87
C LEU A 123 9.82 -2.00 -1.68
N PRO A 124 9.03 -0.93 -1.91
CA PRO A 124 8.13 -0.39 -0.89
C PRO A 124 7.08 -1.40 -0.41
N PRO A 125 6.53 -1.24 0.82
CA PRO A 125 5.35 -1.99 1.23
C PRO A 125 4.13 -1.59 0.40
N LEU A 126 3.12 -2.45 0.33
CA LEU A 126 1.88 -2.17 -0.40
C LEU A 126 0.80 -1.68 0.56
N TYR A 127 0.06 -0.63 0.18
CA TYR A 127 -1.16 -0.24 0.90
C TYR A 127 -2.29 -1.18 0.50
N LEU A 128 -2.99 -1.79 1.47
CA LEU A 128 -4.12 -2.68 1.25
C LEU A 128 -5.39 -2.09 1.86
N GLN A 129 -6.38 -1.78 1.04
CA GLN A 129 -7.71 -1.33 1.43
C GLN A 129 -8.71 -2.49 1.34
N HIS A 130 -9.67 -2.52 2.26
CA HIS A 130 -10.99 -3.11 2.05
C HIS A 130 -12.05 -2.18 2.66
N GLN A 131 -13.33 -2.53 2.53
CA GLN A 131 -14.39 -1.73 3.15
C GLN A 131 -14.16 -1.63 4.66
N GLY A 132 -14.04 -0.39 5.13
CA GLY A 132 -13.94 -0.03 6.54
C GLY A 132 -12.56 -0.10 7.21
N HIS A 133 -11.52 -0.61 6.54
CA HIS A 133 -10.16 -0.64 7.13
C HIS A 133 -9.06 -0.75 6.09
N SER A 134 -7.84 -0.35 6.46
CA SER A 134 -6.65 -0.55 5.64
C SER A 134 -5.45 -0.99 6.45
N ARG A 135 -4.52 -1.68 5.78
CA ARG A 135 -3.30 -2.28 6.35
C ARG A 135 -2.13 -2.11 5.38
N SER A 136 -0.92 -2.41 5.83
CA SER A 136 0.28 -2.40 4.99
C SER A 136 0.82 -3.82 4.82
N ILE A 137 0.96 -4.28 3.58
CA ILE A 137 1.64 -5.55 3.27
C ILE A 137 3.13 -5.26 3.19
N VAL A 138 3.93 -5.91 4.04
CA VAL A 138 5.39 -5.73 4.12
C VAL A 138 6.17 -6.93 3.57
N GLY A 139 5.47 -7.96 3.11
CA GLY A 139 6.08 -9.13 2.48
C GLY A 139 5.12 -10.29 2.35
N LEU A 140 5.65 -11.41 1.87
CA LEU A 140 4.94 -12.67 1.66
C LEU A 140 5.86 -13.85 2.01
N GLU A 141 5.27 -14.89 2.58
CA GLU A 141 5.89 -16.19 2.78
C GLU A 141 5.22 -17.21 1.84
N GLN A 142 6.02 -18.01 1.14
CA GLN A 142 5.53 -19.21 0.45
C GLN A 142 6.01 -20.45 1.20
N ARG A 143 5.08 -21.27 1.68
CA ARG A 143 5.37 -22.52 2.37
C ARG A 143 5.78 -23.61 1.38
N LYS A 144 6.44 -24.67 1.87
CA LYS A 144 6.87 -25.81 1.05
C LYS A 144 5.72 -26.50 0.31
N ASN A 145 4.52 -26.48 0.89
CA ASN A 145 3.30 -27.02 0.27
C ASN A 145 2.66 -26.06 -0.76
N GLY A 146 3.30 -24.94 -1.07
CA GLY A 146 2.80 -23.92 -1.98
C GLY A 146 1.87 -22.88 -1.34
N GLU A 147 1.38 -23.10 -0.11
CA GLU A 147 0.47 -22.16 0.57
C GLU A 147 1.17 -20.81 0.79
N MET A 148 0.53 -19.74 0.34
CA MET A 148 1.01 -18.38 0.50
C MET A 148 0.43 -17.73 1.75
N CYS A 149 1.22 -16.86 2.38
CA CYS A 149 0.83 -16.05 3.51
C CYS A 149 1.35 -14.63 3.33
N LEU A 150 0.49 -13.64 3.49
CA LEU A 150 0.91 -12.24 3.51
C LEU A 150 1.37 -11.84 4.92
N LEU A 151 2.31 -10.91 5.00
CA LEU A 151 2.76 -10.28 6.23
C LEU A 151 2.17 -8.87 6.29
N LEU A 152 1.18 -8.65 7.16
CA LEU A 152 0.46 -7.38 7.27
C LEU A 152 0.79 -6.67 8.58
N LEU A 153 1.15 -5.39 8.48
CA LEU A 153 1.13 -4.45 9.60
C LEU A 153 -0.24 -3.77 9.66
N ASP A 154 -0.82 -3.74 10.85
CA ASP A 154 -2.12 -3.12 11.10
C ASP A 154 -1.95 -1.87 11.99
N PRO A 155 -2.40 -0.69 11.56
CA PRO A 155 -2.27 0.54 12.35
C PRO A 155 -3.11 0.54 13.63
N GLY A 156 -4.04 -0.41 13.80
CA GLY A 156 -4.77 -0.66 15.04
C GLY A 156 -4.00 -1.53 16.04
N SER A 157 -2.81 -2.03 15.68
CA SER A 157 -1.98 -2.83 16.60
C SER A 157 -1.45 -1.97 17.74
N SER A 158 -1.44 -2.52 18.96
CA SER A 158 -0.83 -1.86 20.11
C SER A 158 0.70 -1.80 19.97
N ALA A 159 1.32 -0.76 20.53
CA ALA A 159 2.78 -0.63 20.54
C ALA A 159 3.46 -1.83 21.23
N GLU A 160 2.85 -2.38 22.28
CA GLU A 160 3.33 -3.60 22.93
C GLU A 160 3.32 -4.81 21.99
N GLY A 161 2.23 -4.98 21.23
CA GLY A 161 2.11 -6.05 20.23
C GLY A 161 3.21 -5.96 19.16
N ILE A 162 3.51 -4.74 18.70
CA ILE A 162 4.59 -4.51 17.73
C ILE A 162 5.97 -4.74 18.35
N ARG A 163 6.22 -4.30 19.60
CA ARG A 163 7.49 -4.56 20.29
C ARG A 163 7.80 -6.05 20.45
N LYS A 164 6.78 -6.90 20.56
CA LYS A 164 6.95 -8.36 20.60
C LYS A 164 7.57 -8.92 19.31
N LEU A 165 7.46 -8.23 18.16
CA LEU A 165 8.16 -8.62 16.93
C LEU A 165 9.69 -8.44 17.02
N LEU A 166 10.15 -7.58 17.93
CA LEU A 166 11.58 -7.31 18.16
C LEU A 166 12.21 -8.25 19.20
N SER A 167 11.39 -9.00 19.95
CA SER A 167 11.85 -9.96 20.96
C SER A 167 11.89 -11.37 20.39
N ARG A 168 13.02 -12.06 20.59
CA ARG A 168 13.19 -13.47 20.17
C ARG A 168 12.24 -14.42 20.90
N ASP A 169 11.91 -14.12 22.15
CA ASP A 169 11.05 -14.98 22.98
C ASP A 169 9.59 -14.96 22.52
N PHE A 170 9.13 -13.82 21.99
CA PHE A 170 7.73 -13.61 21.60
C PHE A 170 7.50 -13.63 20.10
N ILE A 171 8.55 -13.81 19.28
CA ILE A 171 8.45 -13.69 17.82
C ILE A 171 7.45 -14.68 17.22
N SER A 172 7.35 -15.91 17.73
CA SER A 172 6.39 -16.91 17.22
C SER A 172 4.93 -16.42 17.37
N THR A 173 4.59 -15.90 18.55
CA THR A 173 3.26 -15.36 18.84
C THR A 173 3.00 -14.09 18.04
N ALA A 174 3.98 -13.20 17.96
CA ALA A 174 3.87 -11.95 17.21
C ALA A 174 3.73 -12.21 15.69
N MET A 175 4.42 -13.21 15.15
CA MET A 175 4.30 -13.63 13.76
C MET A 175 2.88 -14.12 13.43
N ARG A 176 2.18 -14.78 14.36
CA ARG A 176 0.76 -15.16 14.17
C ARG A 176 -0.15 -13.94 13.99
N LEU A 177 0.19 -12.80 14.58
CA LEU A 177 -0.59 -11.57 14.51
C LEU A 177 -0.44 -10.84 13.18
N ILE A 178 0.72 -10.97 12.51
CA ILE A 178 0.97 -10.32 11.21
C ILE A 178 0.69 -11.24 10.02
N ARG A 179 0.79 -12.56 10.20
CA ARG A 179 0.52 -13.55 9.14
C ARG A 179 -0.97 -13.56 8.79
N ARG A 180 -1.27 -13.43 7.51
CA ARG A 180 -2.61 -13.58 6.97
C ARG A 180 -2.62 -14.55 5.79
N PHE A 181 -3.35 -15.63 5.96
CA PHE A 181 -3.58 -16.65 4.94
C PHE A 181 -4.81 -16.28 4.10
N PRO A 182 -5.02 -16.92 2.93
CA PRO A 182 -6.20 -16.65 2.09
C PRO A 182 -7.52 -16.72 2.85
N ARG A 183 -7.66 -17.67 3.79
CA ARG A 183 -8.83 -17.80 4.67
C ARG A 183 -9.09 -16.57 5.57
N ASN A 184 -8.10 -15.72 5.79
CA ASN A 184 -8.20 -14.50 6.59
C ASN A 184 -8.55 -13.25 5.77
N LEU A 185 -8.52 -13.32 4.43
CA LEU A 185 -8.84 -12.22 3.53
C LEU A 185 -10.06 -12.59 2.67
N LYS A 186 -11.25 -12.38 3.23
CA LYS A 186 -12.54 -12.74 2.61
C LYS A 186 -13.51 -11.57 2.44
N HIS A 187 -13.05 -10.32 2.57
CA HIS A 187 -13.90 -9.19 2.20
C HIS A 187 -14.23 -9.26 0.70
N HIS A 188 -15.39 -8.73 0.32
CA HIS A 188 -15.86 -8.78 -1.07
C HIS A 188 -14.84 -8.19 -2.05
N GLN A 189 -14.25 -7.04 -1.68
CA GLN A 189 -13.33 -6.28 -2.50
C GLN A 189 -12.08 -5.87 -1.71
N TYR A 190 -10.95 -5.85 -2.40
CA TYR A 190 -9.69 -5.28 -1.92
C TYR A 190 -9.09 -4.35 -2.98
N GLN A 191 -8.45 -3.27 -2.54
CA GLN A 191 -7.63 -2.44 -3.43
C GLN A 191 -6.20 -2.39 -2.90
N LEU A 192 -5.23 -2.57 -3.79
CA LEU A 192 -3.82 -2.32 -3.52
C LEU A 192 -3.43 -0.94 -4.05
N VAL A 193 -2.51 -0.29 -3.36
CA VAL A 193 -1.74 0.82 -3.93
C VAL A 193 -0.26 0.50 -3.83
N ALA A 194 0.41 0.48 -4.98
CA ALA A 194 1.84 0.29 -5.12
C ALA A 194 2.53 1.60 -5.52
N ALA A 195 3.75 1.80 -5.01
CA ALA A 195 4.65 2.85 -5.47
C ALA A 195 5.64 2.24 -6.49
N GLU A 196 5.65 2.78 -7.71
CA GLU A 196 6.30 2.21 -8.89
C GLU A 196 7.27 3.20 -9.54
N GLY A 197 8.27 3.65 -8.79
CA GLY A 197 9.32 4.56 -9.25
C GLY A 197 8.93 6.04 -9.23
N VAL A 198 9.82 6.85 -9.78
CA VAL A 198 9.69 8.30 -9.88
C VAL A 198 9.36 8.65 -11.34
N PRO A 199 8.21 9.28 -11.63
CA PRO A 199 7.85 9.67 -12.98
C PRO A 199 8.64 10.91 -13.44
N SER A 200 8.76 11.10 -14.74
CA SER A 200 9.19 12.39 -15.31
C SER A 200 8.17 13.49 -15.00
N ALA A 201 8.53 14.75 -15.26
CA ALA A 201 7.61 15.87 -15.10
C ALA A 201 6.37 15.72 -16.01
N GLU A 202 6.58 15.27 -17.26
CA GLU A 202 5.52 15.00 -18.23
C GLU A 202 4.61 13.86 -17.78
N GLU A 203 5.20 12.76 -17.29
CA GLU A 203 4.45 11.63 -16.76
C GLU A 203 3.63 12.00 -15.52
N LYS A 204 4.19 12.80 -14.61
CA LYS A 204 3.45 13.33 -13.46
C LYS A 204 2.27 14.19 -13.93
N GLN A 205 2.48 15.07 -14.91
CA GLN A 205 1.40 15.89 -15.46
C GLN A 205 0.31 15.03 -16.12
N ALA A 206 0.69 13.95 -16.82
CA ALA A 206 -0.23 12.99 -17.38
C ALA A 206 -1.02 12.24 -16.28
N GLN A 207 -0.39 11.88 -15.16
CA GLN A 207 -1.08 11.28 -14.01
C GLN A 207 -2.11 12.23 -13.39
N ILE A 208 -1.74 13.50 -13.19
CA ILE A 208 -2.66 14.54 -12.71
C ILE A 208 -3.86 14.65 -13.67
N PHE A 209 -3.61 14.73 -14.97
CA PHE A 209 -4.68 14.81 -15.97
C PHE A 209 -5.59 13.56 -15.95
N ASN A 210 -5.01 12.36 -15.94
CA ASN A 210 -5.74 11.10 -15.95
C ASN A 210 -6.55 10.90 -14.66
N SER A 211 -6.10 11.45 -13.53
CA SER A 211 -6.83 11.37 -12.26
C SER A 211 -8.20 12.09 -12.28
N LYS A 212 -8.46 12.96 -13.26
CA LYS A 212 -9.80 13.57 -13.45
C LYS A 212 -10.90 12.52 -13.64
N ILE A 213 -10.54 11.40 -14.26
CA ILE A 213 -11.36 10.20 -14.36
C ILE A 213 -10.48 9.05 -13.88
N LEU A 214 -10.25 8.99 -12.56
CA LEU A 214 -9.39 7.99 -11.95
C LEU A 214 -9.95 6.58 -12.21
N ARG A 215 -9.18 5.76 -12.91
CA ARG A 215 -9.48 4.35 -13.17
C ARG A 215 -8.36 3.49 -12.58
N ALA A 216 -8.74 2.47 -11.84
CA ALA A 216 -7.83 1.44 -11.35
C ALA A 216 -7.78 0.27 -12.34
N GLU A 217 -6.65 -0.44 -12.40
CA GLU A 217 -6.60 -1.78 -12.96
C GLU A 217 -7.57 -2.66 -12.17
N ARG A 218 -8.42 -3.45 -12.82
CA ARG A 218 -9.40 -4.32 -12.14
C ARG A 218 -9.04 -5.78 -12.35
N ILE A 219 -9.12 -6.57 -11.27
CA ILE A 219 -8.84 -8.01 -11.26
C ILE A 219 -9.98 -8.75 -10.51
N PRO A 220 -10.52 -9.87 -11.02
CA PRO A 220 -10.32 -10.37 -12.37
C PRO A 220 -10.81 -9.40 -13.43
#